data_AF-A0AAW0WHS2-F1
#
_entry.id   AF-A0AAW0WHS2-F1
#
_cell.length_a   1.000
_cell.length_b   1.000
_cell.length_c   1.000
_cell.angle_alpha   90.00
_cell.angle_beta   90.00
_cell.angle_gamma   90.00
#
_symmetry.space_group_name_H-M   'P 1'
#
loop_
_entity.id
_entity.type
_entity.pdbx_description
1 polymer ?
#
loop_
_entity_poly.entity_id
_entity_poly.type
_entity_poly.pdbx_seq_one_letter_code
_entity_poly.pdbx_strand_id
1 'polypeptide(L)'
;ERCGRAGVGRRAPWNTTPTVTTPTVLTLLLLVLTHTGCQGIDCFKCVSVNGDNPSCEDPFHNNFTVGLMESPCLAGRKGRGGLFPATACIKLAGIYDDNGQTLIIRECTVDSGSLTLDTELARMSHCGAFVLSGRYVKGCLQSCDDYDGCNGSPPSREVSSTTLPSAIFLLLYFYKIL
;
A
#
# COMPACT_ATOMS: atom_id res chain seq x y z
N GLU A 1 0.82 6.09 10.99
CA GLU A 1 1.65 7.31 10.97
C GLU A 1 2.89 7.08 10.14
N ARG A 2 3.07 7.81 9.04
CA ARG A 2 4.41 8.06 8.47
C ARG A 2 4.47 9.41 7.77
N CYS A 3 4.20 10.45 8.56
CA CYS A 3 4.71 11.80 8.27
C CYS A 3 5.92 12.02 9.20
N GLY A 4 7.10 11.67 8.71
CA GLY A 4 8.35 11.63 9.47
C GLY A 4 9.44 12.48 8.83
N ARG A 5 9.45 13.76 9.23
CA ARG A 5 10.52 14.77 9.25
C ARG A 5 11.85 14.46 8.54
N ALA A 6 12.18 15.30 7.56
CA ALA A 6 13.53 15.46 7.02
C ALA A 6 14.49 16.06 8.07
N GLY A 7 15.64 15.42 8.26
CA GLY A 7 16.74 15.88 9.10
C GLY A 7 17.55 17.01 8.43
N VAL A 8 17.90 18.02 9.24
CA VAL A 8 18.70 19.19 8.88
C VAL A 8 20.19 18.82 8.82
N GLY A 9 20.86 19.07 7.69
CA GLY A 9 22.29 18.80 7.51
C GLY A 9 23.01 19.77 6.55
N ARG A 10 23.49 20.88 7.12
CA ARG A 10 24.64 21.77 6.79
C ARG A 10 24.88 22.30 5.34
N ARG A 11 25.22 23.60 5.33
CA ARG A 11 25.40 24.54 4.20
C ARG A 11 26.63 24.24 3.35
N ALA A 12 26.52 24.47 2.04
CA ALA A 12 27.61 24.84 1.16
C ALA A 12 27.20 26.08 0.33
N PRO A 13 28.09 27.05 0.07
CA PRO A 13 27.75 28.29 -0.62
C PRO A 13 27.99 28.12 -2.13
N TRP A 14 26.94 28.27 -2.93
CA TRP A 14 27.07 28.49 -4.37
C TRP A 14 26.27 29.72 -4.75
N ASN A 15 27.00 30.80 -5.02
CA ASN A 15 26.51 32.01 -5.66
C ASN A 15 26.15 31.68 -7.12
N THR A 16 24.86 31.54 -7.39
CA THR A 16 24.24 31.91 -8.67
C THR A 16 22.75 32.09 -8.39
N THR A 17 22.24 33.32 -8.47
CA THR A 17 20.82 33.61 -8.33
C THR A 17 20.12 33.44 -9.67
N PRO A 18 19.32 32.38 -9.91
CA PRO A 18 18.36 32.40 -11.00
C PRO A 18 17.23 33.37 -10.61
N THR A 19 16.93 34.33 -11.48
CA THR A 19 15.77 35.21 -11.35
C THR A 19 14.50 34.40 -11.60
N VAL A 20 13.96 33.81 -10.53
CA VAL A 20 12.69 33.10 -10.54
C VAL A 20 11.58 34.11 -10.84
N THR A 21 10.91 33.99 -11.98
CA THR A 21 9.83 34.88 -12.39
C THR A 21 8.61 34.67 -11.50
N THR A 22 8.05 35.75 -10.96
CA THR A 22 6.87 35.79 -10.07
C THR A 22 5.67 34.92 -10.48
N PRO A 23 5.30 34.72 -11.77
CA PRO A 23 4.19 33.84 -12.14
C PRO A 23 4.46 32.36 -11.83
N THR A 24 5.73 31.91 -11.86
CA THR A 24 6.08 30.51 -11.61
C THR A 24 5.93 30.11 -10.13
N VAL A 25 6.17 31.06 -9.23
CA VAL A 25 5.99 30.85 -7.78
C VAL A 25 4.51 30.76 -7.43
N LEU A 26 3.68 31.61 -8.06
CA LEU A 26 2.23 31.64 -7.81
C LEU A 26 1.54 30.39 -8.36
N THR A 27 1.93 29.90 -9.54
CA THR A 27 1.39 28.65 -10.09
C THR A 27 1.80 27.43 -9.25
N LEU A 28 3.04 27.39 -8.75
CA LEU A 28 3.47 26.34 -7.82
C LEU A 28 2.67 26.37 -6.51
N LEU A 29 2.44 27.57 -5.95
CA LEU A 29 1.69 27.74 -4.70
C LEU A 29 0.23 27.28 -4.84
N LEU A 30 -0.41 27.59 -5.98
CA LEU A 30 -1.78 27.15 -6.28
C LEU A 30 -1.86 25.63 -6.48
N LEU A 31 -0.85 24.99 -7.08
CA LEU A 31 -0.74 23.53 -7.20
C LEU A 31 -0.54 22.83 -5.86
N VAL A 32 0.21 23.43 -4.93
CA VAL A 32 0.41 22.87 -3.58
C VAL A 32 -0.87 22.93 -2.74
N LEU A 33 -1.70 23.97 -2.94
CA LEU A 33 -2.97 24.12 -2.21
C LEU A 33 -4.07 23.15 -2.66
N THR A 34 -4.00 22.60 -3.87
CA THR A 34 -5.00 21.65 -4.40
C THR A 34 -4.72 20.17 -4.05
N HIS A 35 -3.67 19.86 -3.28
CA HIS A 35 -3.25 18.49 -2.93
C HIS A 35 -3.35 18.16 -1.44
N THR A 36 -4.30 18.75 -0.73
CA THR A 36 -4.56 18.43 0.70
C THR A 36 -5.82 17.59 0.87
N GLY A 37 -5.85 16.41 0.24
CA GLY A 37 -6.81 15.35 0.56
C GLY A 37 -6.12 14.22 1.29
N CYS A 38 -6.50 13.93 2.54
CA CYS A 38 -6.08 12.68 3.19
C CYS A 38 -6.96 11.56 2.61
N GLN A 39 -6.43 10.83 1.65
CA GLN A 39 -7.07 9.63 1.10
C GLN A 39 -6.57 8.40 1.87
N GLY A 40 -7.43 7.39 2.04
CA GLY A 40 -7.01 6.07 2.50
C GLY A 40 -6.27 5.33 1.40
N ILE A 41 -5.49 4.31 1.76
CA ILE A 41 -4.90 3.37 0.80
C ILE A 41 -6.01 2.55 0.14
N ASP A 42 -5.85 2.25 -1.15
CA ASP A 42 -6.76 1.34 -1.86
C ASP A 42 -6.30 -0.10 -1.68
N CYS A 43 -7.22 -1.03 -1.43
CA CYS A 43 -6.88 -2.44 -1.21
C CYS A 43 -7.83 -3.35 -1.97
N PHE A 44 -7.35 -4.55 -2.31
CA PHE A 44 -8.27 -5.61 -2.69
C PHE A 44 -9.06 -6.06 -1.46
N LYS A 45 -10.37 -6.21 -1.62
CA LYS A 45 -11.30 -6.64 -0.57
C LYS A 45 -12.16 -7.80 -1.07
N CYS A 46 -11.92 -8.99 -0.51
CA CYS A 46 -12.67 -10.19 -0.87
C CYS A 46 -12.46 -11.32 0.14
N VAL A 47 -13.39 -12.26 0.11
CA VAL A 47 -13.28 -13.53 0.83
C VAL A 47 -13.52 -14.65 -0.19
N SER A 48 -12.76 -15.73 -0.03
CA SER A 48 -12.97 -16.99 -0.71
C SER A 48 -12.79 -18.13 0.28
N VAL A 49 -13.77 -19.02 0.35
CA VAL A 49 -13.75 -20.25 1.14
C VAL A 49 -13.87 -21.42 0.17
N ASN A 50 -12.89 -22.32 0.19
CA ASN A 50 -12.86 -23.49 -0.67
C ASN A 50 -13.00 -23.16 -2.18
N GLY A 51 -12.49 -21.99 -2.60
CA GLY A 51 -12.52 -21.53 -3.99
C GLY A 51 -13.88 -21.04 -4.49
N ASP A 52 -14.81 -20.69 -3.60
CA ASP A 52 -16.12 -20.13 -3.98
C ASP A 52 -16.03 -18.76 -4.67
N ASN A 53 -14.90 -18.06 -4.54
CA ASN A 53 -14.61 -16.82 -5.24
C ASN A 53 -13.26 -16.89 -5.99
N PRO A 54 -13.25 -17.43 -7.22
CA PRO A 54 -12.04 -17.58 -8.02
C PRO A 54 -11.30 -16.26 -8.27
N SER A 55 -12.01 -15.14 -8.37
CA SER A 55 -11.39 -13.82 -8.55
C SER A 55 -10.60 -13.36 -7.32
N CYS A 56 -10.94 -13.87 -6.14
CA CYS A 56 -10.14 -13.68 -4.93
C CYS A 56 -8.99 -14.70 -4.82
N GLU A 57 -9.11 -15.88 -5.41
CA GLU A 57 -7.99 -16.85 -5.43
C GLU A 57 -6.90 -16.49 -6.46
N ASP A 58 -7.26 -15.70 -7.47
CA ASP A 58 -6.44 -15.44 -8.65
C ASP A 58 -5.06 -14.80 -8.33
N PRO A 59 -3.97 -15.38 -8.88
CA PRO A 59 -2.64 -14.79 -8.91
C PRO A 59 -2.47 -13.49 -9.71
N PHE A 60 -3.51 -13.03 -10.42
CA PHE A 60 -3.62 -11.87 -11.35
C PHE A 60 -3.75 -12.32 -12.82
N HIS A 61 -4.97 -12.69 -13.22
CA HIS A 61 -5.47 -12.64 -14.60
C HIS A 61 -6.54 -11.52 -14.73
N ASN A 62 -6.02 -10.37 -15.16
CA ASN A 62 -6.57 -9.20 -15.84
C ASN A 62 -7.95 -9.25 -16.54
N ASN A 63 -9.04 -9.60 -15.84
CA ASN A 63 -10.39 -9.08 -16.16
C ASN A 63 -11.30 -8.85 -14.93
N PHE A 64 -10.97 -9.41 -13.76
CA PHE A 64 -11.85 -9.37 -12.58
C PHE A 64 -11.35 -8.46 -11.44
N THR A 65 -10.13 -7.93 -11.55
CA THR A 65 -9.43 -7.20 -10.48
C THR A 65 -9.93 -5.78 -10.24
N VAL A 66 -10.56 -5.14 -11.23
CA VAL A 66 -11.17 -3.81 -11.07
C VAL A 66 -12.41 -3.81 -10.16
N GLY A 67 -13.11 -4.95 -10.02
CA GLY A 67 -14.28 -5.06 -9.15
C GLY A 67 -13.95 -5.41 -7.69
N LEU A 68 -12.71 -5.80 -7.40
CA LEU A 68 -12.26 -6.23 -6.07
C LEU A 68 -11.54 -5.14 -5.31
N MET A 69 -11.12 -4.07 -5.98
CA MET A 69 -10.37 -2.99 -5.38
C MET A 69 -11.33 -1.92 -4.83
N GLU A 70 -11.19 -1.64 -3.54
CA GLU A 70 -12.00 -0.64 -2.85
C GLU A 70 -11.22 0.68 -2.75
N SER A 71 -11.84 1.78 -3.21
CA SER A 71 -11.24 3.13 -3.20
C SER A 71 -12.27 4.22 -2.83
N PRO A 72 -12.01 5.05 -1.81
CA PRO A 72 -10.97 4.90 -0.78
C PRO A 72 -11.31 3.71 0.14
N CYS A 73 -10.34 2.88 0.51
CA CYS A 73 -10.66 1.76 1.39
C CYS A 73 -10.93 2.24 2.83
N LEU A 74 -12.05 1.78 3.38
CA LEU A 74 -12.50 2.13 4.72
C LEU A 74 -12.57 0.89 5.60
N ALA A 75 -12.03 1.00 6.81
CA ALA A 75 -12.03 -0.08 7.79
C ALA A 75 -12.42 0.41 9.19
N GLY A 76 -13.01 -0.50 9.97
CA GLY A 76 -13.36 -0.24 11.36
C GLY A 76 -12.12 -0.19 12.25
N ARG A 77 -12.19 0.59 13.33
CA ARG A 77 -11.13 0.63 14.35
C ARG A 77 -11.65 0.09 15.67
N LYS A 78 -10.95 -0.89 16.26
CA LYS A 78 -11.33 -1.47 17.56
C LYS A 78 -11.49 -0.37 18.61
N GLY A 79 -12.62 -0.40 19.33
CA GLY A 79 -12.92 0.57 20.39
C GLY A 79 -13.39 1.94 19.90
N ARG A 80 -13.66 2.11 18.59
CA ARG A 80 -14.27 3.34 18.04
C ARG A 80 -15.42 2.99 17.09
N GLY A 81 -16.51 3.74 17.18
CA GLY A 81 -17.61 3.63 16.21
C GLY A 81 -17.25 4.33 14.89
N GLY A 82 -17.72 3.78 13.79
CA GLY A 82 -17.54 4.35 12.46
C GLY A 82 -16.40 3.72 11.66
N LEU A 83 -16.33 4.16 10.40
CA LEU A 83 -15.33 3.74 9.43
C LEU A 83 -14.23 4.80 9.32
N PHE A 84 -12.99 4.36 9.18
CA PHE A 84 -11.84 5.24 9.02
C PHE A 84 -11.07 4.89 7.74
N PRO A 85 -10.40 5.86 7.11
CA PRO A 85 -9.49 5.59 6.01
C PRO A 85 -8.47 4.54 6.39
N ALA A 86 -8.37 3.48 5.60
CA ALA A 86 -7.39 2.43 5.80
C ALA A 86 -5.98 2.98 5.65
N THR A 87 -5.04 2.37 6.37
CA THR A 87 -3.61 2.72 6.31
C THR A 87 -2.74 1.54 5.90
N ALA A 88 -3.31 0.34 5.81
CA ALA A 88 -2.62 -0.85 5.36
C ALA A 88 -3.61 -1.84 4.71
N CYS A 89 -3.08 -2.74 3.90
CA CYS A 89 -3.82 -3.87 3.33
C CYS A 89 -3.32 -5.18 3.95
N ILE A 90 -4.24 -6.13 4.15
CA ILE A 90 -3.91 -7.49 4.59
C ILE A 90 -4.34 -8.54 3.57
N LYS A 91 -3.56 -9.62 3.48
CA LYS A 91 -3.89 -10.85 2.78
C LYS A 91 -3.65 -12.03 3.72
N LEU A 92 -4.70 -12.80 3.97
CA LEU A 92 -4.66 -14.03 4.73
C LEU A 92 -4.90 -15.18 3.76
N ALA A 93 -3.98 -16.13 3.74
CA ALA A 93 -4.09 -17.36 2.99
C ALA A 93 -3.87 -18.55 3.92
N GLY A 94 -4.86 -19.42 4.06
CA GLY A 94 -4.77 -20.52 5.00
C GLY A 94 -5.74 -21.66 4.70
N ILE A 95 -5.74 -22.64 5.61
CA ILE A 95 -6.56 -23.83 5.57
C ILE A 95 -7.19 -24.02 6.94
N TYR A 96 -8.50 -24.27 6.98
CA TYR A 96 -9.20 -24.61 8.21
C TYR A 96 -8.78 -26.00 8.73
N ASP A 97 -8.45 -26.09 10.02
CA ASP A 97 -7.95 -27.32 10.62
C ASP A 97 -9.04 -28.39 10.84
N ASP A 98 -10.30 -27.96 10.93
CA ASP A 98 -11.45 -28.83 11.20
C ASP A 98 -11.95 -29.58 9.95
N ASN A 99 -11.97 -28.93 8.78
CA ASN A 99 -12.54 -29.48 7.55
C ASN A 99 -11.61 -29.44 6.33
N GLY A 100 -10.40 -28.90 6.47
CA GLY A 100 -9.41 -28.83 5.39
C GLY A 100 -9.74 -27.86 4.27
N GLN A 101 -10.76 -27.01 4.41
CA GLN A 101 -11.12 -26.04 3.39
C GLN A 101 -10.09 -24.91 3.30
N THR A 102 -9.76 -24.51 2.08
CA THR A 102 -8.91 -23.33 1.85
C THR A 102 -9.65 -22.05 2.18
N LEU A 103 -8.91 -21.02 2.57
CA LEU A 103 -9.42 -19.71 2.92
C LEU A 103 -8.47 -18.63 2.40
N ILE A 104 -8.99 -17.73 1.58
CA ILE A 104 -8.33 -16.47 1.22
C ILE A 104 -9.18 -15.31 1.70
N ILE A 105 -8.58 -14.38 2.44
CA ILE A 105 -9.20 -13.12 2.83
C ILE A 105 -8.27 -11.99 2.44
N ARG A 106 -8.79 -11.01 1.71
CA ARG A 106 -8.16 -9.71 1.49
C ARG A 106 -9.04 -8.63 2.09
N GLU A 107 -8.44 -7.75 2.88
CA GLU A 107 -9.16 -6.67 3.54
C GLU A 107 -8.25 -5.47 3.75
N CYS A 108 -8.84 -4.30 3.92
CA CYS A 108 -8.12 -3.13 4.40
C CYS A 108 -8.24 -2.99 5.91
N THR A 109 -7.25 -2.36 6.51
CA THR A 109 -7.15 -2.22 7.95
C THR A 109 -6.56 -0.87 8.32
N VAL A 110 -6.89 -0.43 9.53
CA VAL A 110 -6.37 0.78 10.13
C VAL A 110 -5.36 0.34 11.17
N ASP A 111 -4.07 0.57 10.93
CA ASP A 111 -3.03 0.33 11.94
C ASP A 111 -3.35 1.23 13.13
N SER A 112 -3.77 0.60 14.24
CA SER A 112 -4.24 1.32 15.41
C SER A 112 -3.10 1.82 16.28
N GLY A 113 -1.85 1.55 15.90
CA GLY A 113 -0.68 2.09 16.58
C GLY A 113 -0.26 1.29 17.83
N SER A 114 -0.99 0.25 18.24
CA SER A 114 -0.73 -0.44 19.51
C SER A 114 0.59 -1.23 19.48
N LEU A 115 1.47 -0.96 20.44
CA LEU A 115 2.82 -1.55 20.58
C LEU A 115 2.83 -3.04 20.99
N THR A 116 1.66 -3.66 21.18
CA THR A 116 1.54 -5.08 21.59
C THR A 116 1.16 -5.95 20.40
N LEU A 117 2.00 -6.95 20.11
CA LEU A 117 1.85 -7.93 19.02
C LEU A 117 0.51 -8.70 19.05
N ASP A 118 -0.16 -8.73 20.20
CA ASP A 118 -1.28 -9.63 20.49
C ASP A 118 -2.65 -9.05 20.06
N THR A 119 -2.69 -7.77 19.66
CA THR A 119 -3.93 -7.09 19.24
C THR A 119 -3.85 -6.45 17.87
N GLU A 120 -2.69 -6.48 17.21
CA GLU A 120 -2.46 -5.91 15.87
C GLU A 120 -2.03 -7.03 14.92
N LEU A 121 -2.98 -7.92 14.61
CA LEU A 121 -2.80 -9.00 13.63
C LEU A 121 -2.28 -8.46 12.28
N ALA A 122 -2.51 -7.17 12.00
CA ALA A 122 -2.09 -6.45 10.80
C ALA A 122 -0.68 -5.80 10.85
N ARG A 123 0.10 -5.93 11.93
CA ARG A 123 1.40 -5.22 12.02
C ARG A 123 2.59 -6.01 11.48
N MET A 124 2.49 -7.33 11.37
CA MET A 124 3.61 -8.17 10.89
C MET A 124 3.12 -9.35 10.06
N SER A 125 3.75 -9.50 8.89
CA SER A 125 3.60 -10.69 8.08
C SER A 125 4.15 -11.91 8.83
N HIS A 126 3.32 -12.91 9.09
CA HIS A 126 3.73 -14.12 9.80
C HIS A 126 2.92 -15.32 9.30
N CYS A 127 3.50 -16.52 9.45
CA CYS A 127 2.84 -17.78 9.12
C CYS A 127 2.75 -18.64 10.37
N GLY A 128 1.61 -19.29 10.55
CA GLY A 128 1.36 -20.12 11.72
C GLY A 128 -0.09 -20.56 11.83
N ALA A 129 -0.43 -21.08 13.00
CA ALA A 129 -1.80 -21.37 13.37
C ALA A 129 -2.39 -20.19 14.14
N PHE A 130 -3.58 -19.75 13.77
CA PHE A 130 -4.32 -18.70 14.47
C PHE A 130 -5.82 -19.04 14.50
N VAL A 131 -6.56 -18.36 15.37
CA VAL A 131 -8.01 -18.54 15.50
C VAL A 131 -8.71 -17.41 14.78
N LEU A 132 -9.53 -17.75 13.79
CA LEU A 132 -10.36 -16.82 13.03
C LEU A 132 -11.83 -17.17 13.23
N SER A 133 -12.63 -16.23 13.75
CA SER A 133 -14.07 -16.42 14.00
C SER A 133 -14.39 -17.71 14.80
N GLY A 134 -13.53 -18.05 15.76
CA GLY A 134 -13.68 -19.25 16.60
C GLY A 134 -13.21 -20.57 15.95
N ARG A 135 -12.63 -20.54 14.75
CA ARG A 135 -12.10 -21.72 14.05
C ARG A 135 -10.58 -21.64 13.91
N TYR A 136 -9.92 -22.79 13.98
CA TYR A 136 -8.47 -22.87 13.78
C TYR A 136 -8.14 -22.82 12.30
N VAL A 137 -7.24 -21.91 11.94
CA VAL A 137 -6.72 -21.74 10.58
C VAL A 137 -5.20 -21.82 10.63
N LYS A 138 -4.61 -22.61 9.73
CA LYS A 138 -3.17 -22.67 9.51
C LYS A 138 -2.85 -21.96 8.19
N GLY A 139 -2.01 -20.93 8.23
CA GLY A 139 -1.76 -20.12 7.05
C GLY A 139 -0.73 -19.02 7.25
N CYS A 140 -0.65 -18.15 6.26
CA CYS A 140 0.17 -16.95 6.27
C CYS A 140 -0.73 -15.72 6.22
N LEU A 141 -0.41 -14.75 7.07
CA LEU A 141 -0.94 -13.40 7.00
C LEU A 141 0.16 -12.48 6.50
N GLN A 142 -0.16 -11.68 5.49
CA GLN A 142 0.71 -10.67 4.90
C GLN A 142 0.08 -9.31 5.11
N SER A 143 0.87 -8.35 5.60
CA SER A 143 0.46 -6.96 5.73
C SER A 143 1.44 -6.06 4.99
N CYS A 144 0.92 -5.00 4.36
CA CYS A 144 1.69 -4.04 3.60
C CYS A 144 0.99 -2.66 3.59
N ASP A 145 1.78 -1.60 3.51
CA ASP A 145 1.35 -0.20 3.46
C ASP A 145 2.16 0.62 2.44
N ASP A 146 2.94 -0.06 1.59
CA ASP A 146 3.93 0.57 0.71
C ASP A 146 3.31 1.23 -0.55
N TYR A 147 2.18 0.70 -1.03
CA TYR A 147 1.47 1.16 -2.24
C TYR A 147 0.03 0.60 -2.32
N ASP A 148 -0.83 1.25 -3.09
CA ASP A 148 -2.22 0.81 -3.32
C ASP A 148 -2.31 -0.61 -3.91
N GLY A 149 -3.17 -1.46 -3.36
CA GLY A 149 -3.38 -2.82 -3.83
C GLY A 149 -2.23 -3.78 -3.51
N CYS A 150 -1.35 -3.44 -2.56
CA CYS A 150 -0.20 -4.28 -2.22
C CYS A 150 -0.55 -5.68 -1.69
N ASN A 151 -1.78 -5.88 -1.20
CA ASN A 151 -2.30 -7.20 -0.81
C ASN A 151 -2.78 -8.04 -2.01
N GLY A 152 -2.40 -7.64 -3.22
CA GLY A 152 -2.54 -8.43 -4.42
C GLY A 152 -1.81 -9.77 -4.34
N SER A 153 -1.89 -10.52 -5.42
CA SER A 153 -1.06 -11.70 -5.60
C SER A 153 0.34 -11.30 -6.09
N PRO A 154 1.41 -11.95 -5.60
CA PRO A 154 2.76 -11.62 -6.06
C PRO A 154 2.85 -11.86 -7.57
N PRO A 155 3.37 -10.91 -8.36
CA PRO A 155 3.64 -11.16 -9.77
C PRO A 155 4.63 -12.32 -9.88
N SER A 156 4.43 -13.23 -10.83
CA SER A 156 5.48 -14.15 -11.26
C SER A 156 6.71 -13.32 -11.62
N ARG A 157 7.85 -13.59 -11.00
CA ARG A 157 9.10 -12.83 -11.20
C ARG A 157 9.52 -12.81 -12.68
N GLU A 158 9.10 -11.79 -13.41
CA GLU A 158 9.76 -11.29 -14.61
C GLU A 158 10.49 -10.00 -14.19
N VAL A 159 11.76 -10.15 -13.80
CA VAL A 159 12.63 -9.02 -13.51
C VAL A 159 12.96 -8.33 -14.84
N SER A 160 12.14 -7.36 -15.25
CA SER A 160 12.49 -6.46 -16.36
C SER A 160 13.04 -5.16 -15.79
N SER A 161 14.35 -5.18 -15.54
CA SER A 161 15.14 -4.01 -15.14
C SER A 161 15.42 -3.15 -16.37
N THR A 162 14.51 -2.24 -16.72
CA THR A 162 14.74 -1.24 -17.78
C THR A 162 14.18 0.14 -17.43
N THR A 163 14.65 0.74 -16.33
CA THR A 163 14.45 2.18 -16.07
C THR A 163 15.75 2.88 -15.68
N LEU A 164 16.77 2.77 -16.53
CA LEU A 164 17.98 3.60 -16.44
C LEU A 164 18.47 4.30 -17.74
N PRO A 165 17.73 4.43 -18.86
CA PRO A 165 18.23 5.27 -19.97
C PRO A 165 17.69 6.71 -19.96
N SER A 166 16.58 7.03 -19.29
CA SER A 166 15.93 8.36 -19.41
C SER A 166 16.63 9.47 -18.62
N ALA A 167 17.19 9.16 -17.44
CA ALA A 167 17.91 10.15 -16.62
C ALA A 167 19.26 10.58 -17.23
N ILE A 168 19.94 9.66 -17.93
CA ILE A 168 21.22 9.93 -18.60
C ILE A 168 20.99 10.78 -19.86
N PHE A 169 19.92 10.53 -20.61
CA PHE A 169 19.59 11.34 -21.79
C PHE A 169 19.27 12.80 -21.46
N LEU A 170 18.58 13.06 -20.35
CA LEU A 170 18.27 14.43 -19.92
C LEU A 170 19.53 15.16 -19.43
N LEU A 171 20.37 14.50 -18.64
CA LEU A 171 21.67 15.06 -18.20
C LEU A 171 22.57 15.43 -19.39
N LEU A 172 22.67 14.55 -20.39
CA LEU A 172 23.45 14.82 -21.60
C LEU A 172 22.85 15.94 -22.47
N TYR A 173 21.53 16.08 -22.51
CA TYR A 173 20.87 17.18 -23.21
C TYR A 173 21.17 18.54 -22.55
N PHE A 174 21.12 18.62 -21.22
CA PHE A 174 21.46 19.86 -20.50
C PHE A 174 22.94 20.24 -20.61
N TYR A 175 23.86 19.26 -20.64
CA TYR A 175 25.31 19.54 -20.83
C TYR A 175 25.69 19.96 -22.26
N LYS A 176 24.85 19.71 -23.27
CA LYS A 176 25.09 20.17 -24.65
C LYS A 176 24.56 21.57 -24.97
N ILE A 177 23.76 22.16 -24.07
CA ILE A 177 23.13 23.48 -24.25
C ILE A 177 23.93 24.59 -23.55
N LEU A 178 24.90 24.24 -22.71
CA LEU A 178 25.88 25.16 -22.12
C LEU A 178 27.15 25.28 -22.96
#